data_AF-A0A0F7S1U7-F1
#
_entry.id   AF-A0A0F7S1U7-F1
#
_cell.length_a   1.000
_cell.length_b   1.000
_cell.length_c   1.000
_cell.angle_alpha   90.00
_cell.angle_beta   90.00
_cell.angle_gamma   90.00
#
_symmetry.space_group_name_H-M   'P 1'
#
loop_
_entity.id
_entity.type
_entity.pdbx_description
1 polymer ?
#
loop_
_entity_poly.entity_id
_entity_poly.type
_entity_poly.pdbx_seq_one_letter_code
_entity_poly.pdbx_strand_id
1 'polypeptide(L)'
;MLSRSVRLHMLKRPNAAPLTATRYYAVPVNPSSSVDALLGTSVPPPPREGQEFGSASATYGTPSRFGAKNPNDISDLLRGNRPWDPTNGRSNGNSSTSNNHNNSGARHAELQRIKGTAIGAERKGIPIPSRDEMLEEMFKRPMRELEDRRGVVDREHPHPIDALYGRNELDERVLAAARALHAASANPSPRAADAADTYRAATIPHLLQRFQSRSGYQLSIELPYEPTPTHERKVPLTSAHSSEAELQDANDDGVLLLAYVSNLTGARGTERISVCSGFAVEGGDKISAKDGDGKGALVVSCAHTLRASLPSKRASDSESAGSSADASSGSDSIALAITRTGAIYPVRNLISSLATSDVILLQLGSTALSLNGTSTTPPPIRTLPVSPYPAHVNSELSVSSFWGWEDDSGAILPAYAYDPQQHTLAVSSTTPPKGREKERVKLERDDAGRSRWGRARLVEYKDPCGASAMVGTYDELAQLDYKLLVSSPANPPALQGDYALRLSSTVSEATRPSAAFGGGGGVEKAEVVQSTRKPLPNFPPPGSSGGPVVDVETGSVVGVVRGHKMSALEGRRGEAVPAEKVFEFFALPGLGRKN
;
A
#
# COMPACT_ATOMS: atom_id res chain seq x y z
N MET A 1 46.94 3.47 -46.81
CA MET A 1 48.01 2.60 -46.27
C MET A 1 48.12 2.86 -44.78
N LEU A 2 47.64 1.94 -43.93
CA LEU A 2 47.97 1.80 -42.51
C LEU A 2 47.25 0.51 -42.04
N SER A 3 48.01 -0.59 -41.99
CA SER A 3 47.56 -1.92 -41.56
C SER A 3 47.62 -2.03 -40.04
N ARG A 4 46.52 -2.45 -39.41
CA ARG A 4 46.49 -2.87 -37.99
C ARG A 4 46.35 -4.38 -37.90
N SER A 5 47.43 -5.00 -37.42
CA SER A 5 47.53 -6.43 -37.14
C SER A 5 46.76 -6.80 -35.87
N VAL A 6 45.87 -7.79 -35.98
CA VAL A 6 45.15 -8.38 -34.84
C VAL A 6 45.98 -9.55 -34.30
N ARG A 7 46.41 -9.47 -33.04
CA ARG A 7 47.02 -10.58 -32.29
C ARG A 7 45.93 -11.44 -31.66
N LEU A 8 45.79 -12.67 -32.15
CA LEU A 8 45.01 -13.75 -31.53
C LEU A 8 45.77 -14.31 -30.33
N HIS A 9 45.25 -14.10 -29.12
CA HIS A 9 45.70 -14.79 -27.92
C HIS A 9 44.96 -16.13 -27.81
N MET A 10 45.69 -17.24 -27.99
CA MET A 10 45.20 -18.57 -27.65
C MET A 10 45.15 -18.75 -26.14
N LEU A 11 43.96 -18.95 -25.59
CA LEU A 11 43.74 -19.38 -24.21
C LEU A 11 43.87 -20.90 -24.09
N LYS A 12 44.84 -21.33 -23.28
CA LYS A 12 45.05 -22.72 -22.85
C LYS A 12 43.85 -23.20 -22.01
N ARG A 13 43.29 -24.36 -22.36
CA ARG A 13 42.36 -25.14 -21.51
C ARG A 13 43.07 -25.65 -20.25
N PRO A 14 42.52 -25.49 -19.04
CA PRO A 14 42.99 -26.22 -17.87
C PRO A 14 42.41 -27.64 -17.83
N ASN A 15 43.24 -28.56 -17.33
CA ASN A 15 42.96 -29.99 -17.14
C ASN A 15 41.78 -30.22 -16.17
N ALA A 16 40.95 -31.20 -16.51
CA ALA A 16 39.86 -31.69 -15.68
C ALA A 16 40.40 -32.44 -14.46
N ALA A 17 40.07 -31.97 -13.26
CA ALA A 17 40.25 -32.70 -12.01
C ALA A 17 39.03 -33.62 -11.76
N PRO A 18 39.22 -34.82 -11.17
CA PRO A 18 38.14 -35.75 -10.89
C PRO A 18 37.22 -35.21 -9.78
N LEU A 19 35.93 -35.10 -10.08
CA LEU A 19 34.89 -34.74 -9.12
C LEU A 19 34.64 -35.92 -8.16
N THR A 20 35.09 -35.80 -6.91
CA THR A 20 34.58 -36.63 -5.81
C THR A 20 33.20 -36.11 -5.42
N ALA A 21 32.15 -36.90 -5.70
CA ALA A 21 30.79 -36.58 -5.31
C ALA A 21 30.62 -36.70 -3.79
N THR A 22 30.65 -35.56 -3.09
CA THR A 22 30.29 -35.47 -1.68
C THR A 22 28.78 -35.68 -1.55
N ARG A 23 28.35 -36.79 -0.93
CA ARG A 23 26.94 -37.03 -0.62
C ARG A 23 26.54 -36.12 0.55
N TYR A 24 25.61 -35.20 0.30
CA TYR A 24 25.01 -34.39 1.35
C TYR A 24 24.01 -35.22 2.15
N TYR A 25 24.12 -35.18 3.48
CA TYR A 25 23.15 -35.78 4.40
C TYR A 25 21.80 -35.05 4.30
N ALA A 26 20.70 -35.79 4.51
CA ALA A 26 19.37 -35.20 4.60
C ALA A 26 19.30 -34.20 5.77
N VAL A 27 19.01 -32.94 5.46
CA VAL A 27 18.81 -31.88 6.46
C VAL A 27 17.45 -32.12 7.12
N PRO A 28 17.35 -32.16 8.47
CA PRO A 28 16.06 -32.30 9.14
C PRO A 28 15.16 -31.10 8.82
N VAL A 29 13.91 -31.39 8.47
CA VAL A 29 12.89 -30.37 8.17
C VAL A 29 12.58 -29.60 9.45
N ASN A 30 12.65 -28.28 9.38
CA ASN A 30 12.32 -27.40 10.49
C ASN A 30 10.82 -27.56 10.84
N PRO A 31 10.46 -27.92 12.09
CA PRO A 31 9.07 -28.11 12.49
C PRO A 31 8.22 -26.83 12.40
N SER A 32 8.84 -25.64 12.31
CA SER A 32 8.11 -24.39 12.11
C SER A 32 7.74 -24.09 10.65
N SER A 33 8.19 -24.92 9.68
CA SER A 33 7.97 -24.68 8.24
C SER A 33 7.36 -25.86 7.50
N SER A 34 6.95 -26.94 8.18
CA SER A 34 6.27 -28.08 7.52
C SER A 34 4.74 -27.91 7.57
N VAL A 35 4.09 -28.23 6.45
CA VAL A 35 2.65 -27.99 6.22
C VAL A 35 1.79 -29.15 6.74
N ASP A 36 2.37 -30.18 7.36
CA ASP A 36 1.61 -31.36 7.78
C ASP A 36 2.08 -31.93 9.13
N ALA A 37 1.31 -31.68 10.19
CA ALA A 37 1.60 -32.11 11.55
C ALA A 37 1.29 -33.61 11.81
N LEU A 38 0.73 -34.32 10.83
CA LEU A 38 0.33 -35.74 10.95
C LEU A 38 1.36 -36.73 10.39
N LEU A 39 2.41 -36.26 9.71
CA LEU A 39 3.54 -37.10 9.30
C LEU A 39 4.56 -37.16 10.44
N GLY A 40 4.56 -38.29 11.17
CA GLY A 40 5.36 -38.51 12.37
C GLY A 40 6.86 -38.17 12.21
N THR A 41 7.36 -37.39 13.16
CA THR A 41 8.74 -36.90 13.28
C THR A 41 9.64 -37.84 14.10
N SER A 42 9.54 -39.15 13.89
CA SER A 42 10.53 -40.07 14.47
C SER A 42 11.75 -40.14 13.56
N VAL A 43 12.86 -39.52 14.00
CA VAL A 43 14.16 -39.61 13.34
C VAL A 43 14.54 -41.10 13.22
N PRO A 44 14.91 -41.61 12.03
CA PRO A 44 15.38 -42.99 11.92
C PRO A 44 16.62 -43.19 12.82
N PRO A 45 16.75 -44.35 13.50
CA PRO A 45 17.90 -44.60 14.35
C PRO A 45 19.19 -44.54 13.54
N PRO A 46 20.28 -43.96 14.10
CA PRO A 46 21.55 -43.85 13.39
C PRO A 46 22.08 -45.24 13.00
N PRO A 47 22.74 -45.37 11.83
CA PRO A 47 23.39 -46.62 11.44
C PRO A 47 24.42 -47.02 12.51
N ARG A 48 24.41 -48.30 12.92
CA ARG A 48 25.42 -48.83 13.82
C ARG A 48 26.75 -48.93 13.08
N GLU A 49 27.81 -48.37 13.64
CA GLU A 49 29.17 -48.51 13.12
C GLU A 49 29.52 -50.02 13.03
N GLY A 50 29.86 -50.47 11.81
CA GLY A 50 30.24 -51.88 11.54
C GLY A 50 29.27 -52.66 10.63
N GLN A 51 28.18 -52.08 10.14
CA GLN A 51 27.27 -52.78 9.22
C GLN A 51 27.79 -52.69 7.77
N GLU A 52 28.58 -53.67 7.36
CA GLU A 52 28.99 -53.85 5.97
C GLU A 52 27.78 -54.24 5.11
N PHE A 53 27.43 -53.40 4.13
CA PHE A 53 26.38 -53.69 3.17
C PHE A 53 26.90 -54.67 2.11
N GLY A 54 26.75 -55.96 2.40
CA GLY A 54 26.90 -57.02 1.41
C GLY A 54 25.80 -56.92 0.35
N SER A 55 26.20 -56.78 -0.91
CA SER A 55 25.35 -56.91 -2.08
C SER A 55 24.80 -58.33 -2.18
N ALA A 56 23.48 -58.52 -2.01
CA ALA A 56 22.84 -59.78 -2.34
C ALA A 56 21.40 -59.63 -2.87
N SER A 57 21.27 -60.14 -4.10
CA SER A 57 20.16 -60.79 -4.81
C SER A 57 18.76 -60.87 -4.19
N ALA A 58 17.80 -60.52 -5.05
CA ALA A 58 16.37 -60.84 -5.09
C ALA A 58 15.87 -61.99 -4.20
N THR A 59 14.82 -61.74 -3.40
CA THR A 59 13.56 -62.54 -3.37
C THR A 59 12.47 -61.73 -2.66
N TYR A 60 11.31 -61.55 -3.30
CA TYR A 60 10.13 -60.92 -2.69
C TYR A 60 9.43 -61.88 -1.71
N GLY A 61 9.20 -61.42 -0.48
CA GLY A 61 8.32 -62.06 0.49
C GLY A 61 7.90 -61.03 1.54
N THR A 62 6.64 -60.57 1.48
CA THR A 62 6.06 -59.64 2.46
C THR A 62 5.62 -60.40 3.72
N PRO A 63 6.11 -60.06 4.92
CA PRO A 63 5.55 -60.62 6.15
C PRO A 63 4.32 -59.82 6.62
N SER A 64 3.23 -60.55 6.83
CA SER A 64 2.02 -60.12 7.52
C SER A 64 2.31 -59.85 9.00
N ARG A 65 2.47 -58.57 9.36
CA ARG A 65 2.51 -58.11 10.76
C ARG A 65 1.91 -56.70 10.90
N PHE A 66 0.63 -56.54 10.56
CA PHE A 66 -0.18 -55.48 11.18
C PHE A 66 -1.58 -56.03 11.44
N GLY A 67 -1.96 -56.01 12.72
CA GLY A 67 -3.26 -56.45 13.20
C GLY A 67 -4.40 -55.58 12.67
N ALA A 68 -5.58 -56.18 12.61
CA ALA A 68 -6.79 -55.75 11.91
C ALA A 68 -7.51 -54.50 12.47
N LYS A 69 -6.80 -53.43 12.84
CA LYS A 69 -7.43 -52.13 13.21
C LYS A 69 -6.57 -50.97 12.74
N ASN A 70 -6.52 -50.75 11.42
CA ASN A 70 -6.09 -49.48 10.88
C ASN A 70 -7.32 -48.56 10.82
N PRO A 71 -7.39 -47.48 11.62
CA PRO A 71 -8.53 -46.56 11.62
C PRO A 71 -8.68 -45.76 10.31
N ASN A 72 -7.71 -45.88 9.40
CA ASN A 72 -7.73 -45.26 8.07
C ASN A 72 -8.06 -46.26 6.94
N ASP A 73 -8.51 -47.48 7.26
CA ASP A 73 -8.90 -48.46 6.25
C ASP A 73 -10.33 -48.17 5.74
N ILE A 74 -10.41 -47.45 4.63
CA ILE A 74 -11.65 -47.07 3.93
C ILE A 74 -12.22 -48.23 3.09
N SER A 75 -11.57 -49.40 3.09
CA SER A 75 -11.98 -50.54 2.26
C SER A 75 -13.33 -51.16 2.67
N ASP A 76 -13.79 -50.96 3.91
CA ASP A 76 -15.14 -51.34 4.35
C ASP A 76 -16.23 -50.36 3.88
N LEU A 77 -15.90 -49.08 3.68
CA LEU A 77 -16.82 -48.08 3.12
C LEU A 77 -16.99 -48.20 1.60
N LEU A 78 -16.01 -48.78 0.91
CA LEU A 78 -16.04 -49.01 -0.53
C LEU A 78 -16.66 -50.37 -0.93
N ARG A 79 -16.91 -51.27 0.02
CA ARG A 79 -17.71 -52.48 -0.23
C ARG A 79 -19.19 -52.11 -0.17
N GLY A 80 -19.67 -51.54 -1.28
CA GLY A 80 -21.06 -51.19 -1.49
C GLY A 80 -22.03 -52.28 -1.05
N ASN A 81 -23.14 -51.84 -0.45
CA ASN A 81 -24.25 -52.63 0.05
C ASN A 81 -24.57 -53.83 -0.86
N ARG A 82 -24.27 -55.04 -0.38
CA ARG A 82 -24.87 -56.25 -0.96
C ARG A 82 -26.36 -56.28 -0.57
N PRO A 83 -27.26 -56.61 -1.51
CA PRO A 83 -28.67 -56.79 -1.18
C PRO A 83 -28.82 -57.94 -0.19
N TRP A 84 -29.57 -57.69 0.87
CA TRP A 84 -29.93 -58.66 1.90
C TRP A 84 -30.77 -59.78 1.26
N ASP A 85 -30.23 -60.99 1.21
CA ASP A 85 -30.94 -62.18 0.75
C ASP A 85 -31.89 -62.67 1.87
N PRO A 86 -33.22 -62.71 1.66
CA PRO A 86 -34.18 -63.05 2.71
C PRO A 86 -34.42 -64.56 2.82
N THR A 87 -33.53 -65.40 2.28
CA THR A 87 -33.72 -66.86 2.28
C THR A 87 -32.65 -67.56 3.12
N ASN A 88 -32.81 -67.54 4.44
CA ASN A 88 -32.46 -68.68 5.30
C ASN A 88 -32.98 -68.48 6.72
N GLY A 89 -34.06 -69.19 7.02
CA GLY A 89 -34.55 -69.40 8.38
C GLY A 89 -33.98 -70.68 9.01
N ARG A 90 -34.41 -70.91 10.26
CA ARG A 90 -34.11 -72.04 11.17
C ARG A 90 -32.74 -71.88 11.84
N SER A 91 -32.57 -72.04 13.15
CA SER A 91 -33.27 -72.68 14.27
C SER A 91 -32.51 -72.19 15.53
N ASN A 92 -32.98 -72.11 16.76
CA ASN A 92 -33.73 -73.04 17.59
C ASN A 92 -34.13 -72.26 18.85
N GLY A 93 -35.33 -72.51 19.38
CA GLY A 93 -35.75 -71.96 20.67
C GLY A 93 -35.09 -72.67 21.85
N ASN A 94 -35.03 -72.00 23.01
CA ASN A 94 -35.65 -72.56 24.20
C ASN A 94 -36.02 -71.47 25.23
N SER A 95 -37.11 -71.77 25.92
CA SER A 95 -37.93 -70.98 26.84
C SER A 95 -37.31 -70.63 28.20
N SER A 96 -37.69 -69.46 28.76
CA SER A 96 -38.36 -69.37 30.07
C SER A 96 -38.77 -67.93 30.43
N THR A 97 -40.08 -67.70 30.49
CA THR A 97 -40.85 -67.03 31.57
C THR A 97 -40.15 -66.01 32.49
N SER A 98 -40.60 -64.74 32.46
CA SER A 98 -41.19 -64.05 33.63
C SER A 98 -41.53 -62.58 33.34
N ASN A 99 -42.61 -62.14 33.98
CA ASN A 99 -43.15 -60.78 34.03
C ASN A 99 -42.10 -59.71 34.36
N ASN A 100 -42.14 -58.55 33.66
CA ASN A 100 -42.46 -57.28 34.33
C ASN A 100 -42.59 -56.11 33.36
N HIS A 101 -43.57 -55.26 33.64
CA HIS A 101 -43.75 -53.92 33.11
C HIS A 101 -42.62 -52.97 33.52
N ASN A 102 -42.46 -51.89 32.73
CA ASN A 102 -41.73 -50.64 32.99
C ASN A 102 -40.19 -50.67 32.91
N ASN A 103 -39.64 -50.39 31.72
CA ASN A 103 -38.50 -49.45 31.59
C ASN A 103 -38.18 -49.08 30.13
N SER A 104 -38.84 -48.04 29.60
CA SER A 104 -38.48 -47.41 28.31
C SER A 104 -37.60 -46.15 28.46
N GLY A 105 -37.05 -45.89 29.66
CA GLY A 105 -36.26 -44.68 29.95
C GLY A 105 -34.73 -44.81 29.84
N ALA A 106 -34.16 -46.02 29.77
CA ALA A 106 -32.72 -46.22 29.99
C ALA A 106 -31.85 -46.24 28.72
N ARG A 107 -32.42 -46.44 27.53
CA ARG A 107 -31.64 -46.47 26.27
C ARG A 107 -31.50 -45.12 25.56
N HIS A 108 -32.29 -44.13 25.96
CA HIS A 108 -32.18 -42.78 25.39
C HIS A 108 -31.13 -41.91 26.09
N ALA A 109 -30.75 -42.24 27.33
CA ALA A 109 -29.76 -41.53 28.13
C ALA A 109 -28.30 -41.92 27.79
N GLU A 110 -28.06 -43.09 27.20
CA GLU A 110 -26.71 -43.54 26.83
C GLU A 110 -26.26 -43.00 25.46
N LEU A 111 -27.20 -42.84 24.51
CA LEU A 111 -26.95 -42.16 23.23
C LEU A 111 -26.74 -40.64 23.38
N GLN A 112 -27.19 -40.02 24.47
CA GLN A 112 -26.89 -38.62 24.77
C GLN A 112 -25.57 -38.41 25.51
N ARG A 113 -24.99 -39.44 26.14
CA ARG A 113 -23.72 -39.33 26.88
C ARG A 113 -22.49 -39.41 25.97
N ILE A 114 -22.59 -40.09 24.82
CA ILE A 114 -21.48 -40.21 23.84
C ILE A 114 -21.33 -38.97 22.94
N LYS A 115 -22.34 -38.09 22.88
CA LYS A 115 -22.26 -36.81 22.15
C LYS A 115 -21.64 -35.65 22.97
N GLY A 116 -21.30 -35.87 24.24
CA GLY A 116 -21.00 -34.80 25.19
C GLY A 116 -19.53 -34.53 25.53
N THR A 117 -18.54 -35.23 24.97
CA THR A 117 -17.15 -35.14 25.47
C THR A 117 -16.07 -34.72 24.46
N ALA A 118 -16.42 -34.19 23.29
CA ALA A 118 -15.40 -33.82 22.28
C ALA A 118 -15.40 -32.36 21.78
N ILE A 119 -16.31 -31.47 22.21
CA ILE A 119 -16.30 -30.07 21.76
C ILE A 119 -16.63 -29.15 22.95
N GLY A 120 -15.62 -28.90 23.78
CA GLY A 120 -15.65 -27.92 24.86
C GLY A 120 -15.29 -26.52 24.36
N ALA A 121 -16.28 -25.84 23.79
CA ALA A 121 -16.46 -24.39 23.84
C ALA A 121 -17.84 -24.11 23.25
N GLU A 122 -18.81 -23.71 24.09
CA GLU A 122 -20.11 -23.24 23.63
C GLU A 122 -19.91 -22.03 22.71
N ARG A 123 -19.81 -22.28 21.40
CA ARG A 123 -19.97 -21.23 20.40
C ARG A 123 -21.41 -20.76 20.54
N LYS A 124 -21.61 -19.63 21.21
CA LYS A 124 -22.84 -18.84 21.07
C LYS A 124 -23.07 -18.67 19.58
N GLY A 125 -23.99 -19.46 19.03
CA GLY A 125 -24.40 -19.35 17.64
C GLY A 125 -24.83 -17.91 17.44
N ILE A 126 -24.21 -17.23 16.48
CA ILE A 126 -24.67 -15.91 16.06
C ILE A 126 -26.12 -16.15 15.60
N PRO A 127 -27.12 -15.52 16.24
CA PRO A 127 -28.51 -15.70 15.82
C PRO A 127 -28.59 -15.33 14.35
N ILE A 128 -29.12 -16.24 13.54
CA ILE A 128 -29.36 -15.95 12.12
C ILE A 128 -30.29 -14.76 12.10
N PRO A 129 -29.87 -13.60 11.52
CA PRO A 129 -30.68 -12.41 11.52
C PRO A 129 -32.02 -12.73 10.87
N SER A 130 -33.09 -12.24 11.50
CA SER A 130 -34.43 -12.45 10.98
C SER A 130 -34.54 -11.85 9.57
N ARG A 131 -35.41 -12.41 8.72
CA ARG A 131 -35.64 -11.90 7.36
C ARG A 131 -35.94 -10.40 7.35
N ASP A 132 -36.59 -9.90 8.41
CA ASP A 132 -36.94 -8.50 8.56
C ASP A 132 -35.73 -7.64 8.93
N GLU A 133 -34.83 -8.09 9.81
CA GLU A 133 -33.54 -7.41 10.08
C GLU A 133 -32.68 -7.32 8.82
N MET A 134 -32.66 -8.39 8.02
CA MET A 134 -31.86 -8.44 6.79
C MET A 134 -32.40 -7.49 5.72
N LEU A 135 -33.73 -7.36 5.62
CA LEU A 135 -34.37 -6.37 4.74
C LEU A 135 -34.12 -4.94 5.25
N GLU A 136 -34.20 -4.71 6.56
CA GLU A 136 -33.94 -3.40 7.15
C GLU A 136 -32.48 -2.96 6.95
N GLU A 137 -31.54 -3.91 7.05
CA GLU A 137 -30.12 -3.67 6.77
C GLU A 137 -29.87 -3.39 5.27
N MET A 138 -30.58 -4.08 4.37
CA MET A 138 -30.54 -3.80 2.93
C MET A 138 -31.09 -2.42 2.56
N PHE A 139 -32.11 -1.91 3.26
CA PHE A 139 -32.63 -0.55 3.03
C PHE A 139 -31.79 0.54 3.71
N LYS A 140 -31.13 0.23 4.84
CA LYS A 140 -30.26 1.19 5.56
C LYS A 140 -28.87 1.33 4.93
N ARG A 141 -28.35 0.29 4.26
CA ARG A 141 -27.01 0.33 3.60
C ARG A 141 -26.86 1.48 2.58
N PRO A 142 -27.78 1.64 1.61
CA PRO A 142 -27.67 2.73 0.62
C PRO A 142 -27.74 4.12 1.26
N MET A 143 -28.53 4.28 2.32
CA MET A 143 -28.64 5.56 3.05
C MET A 143 -27.38 5.87 3.85
N ARG A 144 -26.75 4.87 4.50
CA ARG A 144 -25.45 5.02 5.18
C ARG A 144 -24.32 5.31 4.21
N GLU A 145 -24.28 4.64 3.05
CA GLU A 145 -23.30 4.93 2.00
C GLU A 145 -23.47 6.35 1.41
N LEU A 146 -24.70 6.86 1.34
CA LEU A 146 -25.00 8.24 0.97
C LEU A 146 -24.58 9.25 2.06
N GLU A 147 -24.73 8.91 3.34
CA GLU A 147 -24.28 9.73 4.47
C GLU A 147 -22.76 9.70 4.64
N ASP A 148 -22.11 8.55 4.41
CA ASP A 148 -20.65 8.42 4.39
C ASP A 148 -20.06 9.19 3.21
N ARG A 149 -20.75 9.25 2.07
CA ARG A 149 -20.41 10.17 0.96
C ARG A 149 -20.57 11.65 1.32
N ARG A 150 -21.41 12.00 2.30
CA ARG A 150 -21.51 13.38 2.82
C ARG A 150 -20.43 13.70 3.86
N GLY A 151 -19.78 12.70 4.46
CA GLY A 151 -18.69 12.85 5.43
C GLY A 151 -17.28 12.75 4.85
N VAL A 152 -17.12 12.22 3.63
CA VAL A 152 -15.90 12.42 2.85
C VAL A 152 -15.82 13.90 2.53
N VAL A 153 -14.83 14.58 3.11
CA VAL A 153 -14.50 15.97 2.79
C VAL A 153 -14.27 16.04 1.29
N ASP A 154 -15.30 16.48 0.58
CA ASP A 154 -15.27 16.65 -0.85
C ASP A 154 -14.39 17.85 -1.14
N ARG A 155 -13.09 17.60 -1.37
CA ARG A 155 -12.13 18.61 -1.83
C ARG A 155 -12.53 19.23 -3.16
N GLU A 156 -13.55 18.71 -3.85
CA GLU A 156 -14.10 19.30 -5.08
C GLU A 156 -15.04 20.49 -4.80
N HIS A 157 -15.49 20.66 -3.54
CA HIS A 157 -16.16 21.86 -3.08
C HIS A 157 -15.23 22.56 -2.09
N PRO A 158 -14.67 23.75 -2.39
CA PRO A 158 -13.92 24.49 -1.39
C PRO A 158 -14.83 24.62 -0.17
N HIS A 159 -14.38 24.12 0.98
CA HIS A 159 -15.21 24.19 2.17
C HIS A 159 -15.56 25.67 2.36
N PRO A 160 -16.79 26.02 2.77
CA PRO A 160 -17.12 27.41 3.11
C PRO A 160 -16.14 28.00 4.15
N ILE A 161 -15.47 27.11 4.91
CA ILE A 161 -14.39 27.42 5.84
C ILE A 161 -13.10 27.82 5.11
N ASP A 162 -12.71 27.18 4.00
CA ASP A 162 -11.55 27.61 3.17
C ASP A 162 -11.82 28.98 2.51
N ALA A 163 -13.09 29.28 2.21
CA ALA A 163 -13.51 30.61 1.77
C ALA A 163 -13.47 31.66 2.90
N LEU A 164 -13.54 31.25 4.16
CA LEU A 164 -13.51 32.12 5.35
C LEU A 164 -12.10 32.29 5.96
N TYR A 165 -11.23 31.28 5.86
CA TYR A 165 -9.89 31.25 6.46
C TYR A 165 -8.74 31.41 5.46
N GLY A 166 -9.03 31.45 4.15
CA GLY A 166 -8.04 31.55 3.09
C GLY A 166 -7.72 30.19 2.47
N ARG A 167 -7.27 30.20 1.21
CA ARG A 167 -6.78 28.98 0.53
C ARG A 167 -5.63 28.36 1.31
N ASN A 168 -5.60 27.03 1.35
CA ASN A 168 -4.47 26.25 1.88
C ASN A 168 -3.16 26.77 1.25
N GLU A 169 -2.12 26.98 2.05
CA GLU A 169 -0.85 27.50 1.54
C GLU A 169 -0.23 26.56 0.50
N LEU A 170 -0.44 25.25 0.65
CA LEU A 170 -0.01 24.24 -0.32
C LEU A 170 -0.65 24.48 -1.69
N ASP A 171 -1.95 24.77 -1.73
CA ASP A 171 -2.70 25.01 -2.96
C ASP A 171 -2.19 26.26 -3.68
N GLU A 172 -1.91 27.34 -2.94
CA GLU A 172 -1.32 28.56 -3.53
C GLU A 172 0.11 28.30 -4.06
N ARG A 173 0.93 27.48 -3.39
CA ARG A 173 2.26 27.08 -3.88
C ARG A 173 2.16 26.22 -5.14
N VAL A 174 1.23 25.27 -5.17
CA VAL A 174 0.94 24.44 -6.34
C VAL A 174 0.45 25.29 -7.51
N LEU A 175 -0.45 26.25 -7.27
CA LEU A 175 -0.91 27.19 -8.29
C LEU A 175 0.20 28.08 -8.82
N ALA A 176 1.06 28.61 -7.95
CA ALA A 176 2.22 29.39 -8.36
C ALA A 176 3.17 28.57 -9.25
N ALA A 177 3.48 27.33 -8.85
CA ALA A 177 4.27 26.40 -9.63
C ALA A 177 3.63 26.09 -11.00
N ALA A 178 2.32 25.84 -11.01
CA ALA A 178 1.55 25.54 -12.21
C ALA A 178 1.53 26.71 -13.20
N ARG A 179 1.28 27.93 -12.72
CA ARG A 179 1.30 29.14 -13.55
C ARG A 179 2.69 29.45 -14.09
N ALA A 180 3.73 29.26 -13.28
CA ALA A 180 5.11 29.47 -13.71
C ALA A 180 5.51 28.48 -14.80
N LEU A 181 5.18 27.20 -14.63
CA LEU A 181 5.43 26.17 -15.62
C LEU A 181 4.63 26.41 -16.91
N HIS A 182 3.36 26.80 -16.78
CA HIS A 182 2.51 27.17 -17.91
C HIS A 182 3.11 28.36 -18.68
N ALA A 183 3.51 29.43 -17.99
CA ALA A 183 4.13 30.59 -18.61
C ALA A 183 5.48 30.27 -19.27
N ALA A 184 6.31 29.43 -18.63
CA ALA A 184 7.57 28.97 -19.20
C ALA A 184 7.37 28.15 -20.50
N SER A 185 6.27 27.41 -20.58
CA SER A 185 5.92 26.64 -21.79
C SER A 185 5.30 27.50 -22.90
N ALA A 186 4.49 28.51 -22.55
CA ALA A 186 3.78 29.36 -23.50
C ALA A 186 4.67 30.48 -24.07
N ASN A 187 5.56 31.04 -23.25
CA ASN A 187 6.44 32.15 -23.61
C ASN A 187 7.91 31.73 -23.44
N PRO A 188 8.42 30.81 -24.29
CA PRO A 188 9.83 30.43 -24.24
C PRO A 188 10.70 31.68 -24.46
N SER A 189 11.72 31.87 -23.62
CA SER A 189 12.70 32.93 -23.83
C SER A 189 13.30 32.78 -25.23
N PRO A 190 13.42 33.86 -26.03
CA PRO A 190 13.91 33.81 -27.42
C PRO A 190 15.34 33.27 -27.54
N ARG A 191 16.08 33.19 -26.43
CA ARG A 191 17.44 32.62 -26.38
C ARG A 191 17.48 31.08 -26.33
N ALA A 192 16.35 30.41 -26.11
CA ALA A 192 16.30 28.96 -26.02
C ALA A 192 15.07 28.44 -26.77
N ALA A 193 15.21 28.21 -28.09
CA ALA A 193 14.15 27.62 -28.91
C ALA A 193 13.66 26.28 -28.35
N ASP A 194 14.53 25.53 -27.67
CA ASP A 194 14.22 24.25 -27.04
C ASP A 194 13.52 24.40 -25.67
N ALA A 195 13.40 25.62 -25.12
CA ALA A 195 12.81 25.83 -23.79
C ALA A 195 11.32 25.50 -23.74
N ALA A 196 10.56 25.81 -24.81
CA ALA A 196 9.14 25.45 -24.87
C ALA A 196 8.97 23.94 -24.75
N ASP A 197 9.75 23.17 -25.50
CA ASP A 197 9.73 21.72 -25.40
C ASP A 197 10.43 21.20 -24.14
N THR A 198 11.22 21.99 -23.42
CA THR A 198 11.84 21.61 -22.13
C THR A 198 10.91 21.79 -20.93
N TYR A 199 9.92 22.68 -21.02
CA TYR A 199 8.92 22.92 -19.97
C TYR A 199 7.48 22.57 -20.32
N ARG A 200 7.20 22.09 -21.53
CA ARG A 200 5.88 21.60 -21.94
C ARG A 200 5.38 20.49 -21.01
N ALA A 201 4.32 20.77 -20.27
CA ALA A 201 3.58 19.78 -19.51
C ALA A 201 2.38 19.27 -20.32
N ALA A 202 1.96 18.04 -20.03
CA ALA A 202 0.73 17.49 -20.55
C ALA A 202 -0.48 18.16 -19.89
N THR A 203 -1.52 18.34 -20.68
CA THR A 203 -2.83 18.74 -20.20
C THR A 203 -3.57 17.55 -19.60
N ILE A 204 -4.49 17.80 -18.68
CA ILE A 204 -5.30 16.75 -18.03
C ILE A 204 -6.10 15.93 -19.07
N PRO A 205 -6.79 16.54 -20.07
CA PRO A 205 -7.47 15.78 -21.11
C PRO A 205 -6.54 14.86 -21.91
N HIS A 206 -5.32 15.32 -22.23
CA HIS A 206 -4.32 14.51 -22.93
C HIS A 206 -3.90 13.31 -22.08
N LEU A 207 -3.62 13.51 -20.79
CA LEU A 207 -3.28 12.40 -19.89
C LEU A 207 -4.42 11.38 -19.76
N LEU A 208 -5.68 11.82 -19.77
CA LEU A 208 -6.83 10.91 -19.69
C LEU A 208 -7.08 10.14 -20.99
N GLN A 209 -6.88 10.79 -22.14
CA GLN A 209 -6.87 10.09 -23.42
C GLN A 209 -5.77 9.03 -23.46
N ARG A 210 -4.58 9.35 -22.93
CA ARG A 210 -3.47 8.40 -22.79
C ARG A 210 -3.79 7.29 -21.80
N PHE A 211 -4.43 7.60 -20.68
CA PHE A 211 -4.86 6.61 -19.69
C PHE A 211 -5.73 5.50 -20.32
N GLN A 212 -6.60 5.85 -21.27
CA GLN A 212 -7.41 4.86 -21.99
C GLN A 212 -6.62 4.14 -23.08
N SER A 213 -5.91 4.89 -23.92
CA SER A 213 -5.19 4.33 -25.08
C SER A 213 -3.92 3.54 -24.73
N ARG A 214 -3.38 3.73 -23.52
CA ARG A 214 -2.19 3.02 -23.00
C ARG A 214 -2.52 2.08 -21.83
N SER A 215 -3.78 1.69 -21.69
CA SER A 215 -4.19 0.69 -20.69
C SER A 215 -3.51 -0.65 -20.97
N GLY A 216 -2.80 -1.19 -19.99
CA GLY A 216 -2.05 -2.44 -20.09
C GLY A 216 -0.80 -2.37 -20.97
N TYR A 217 -0.34 -1.16 -21.34
CA TYR A 217 0.83 -1.02 -22.20
C TYR A 217 2.12 -1.40 -21.46
N GLN A 218 2.87 -2.36 -21.98
CA GLN A 218 4.14 -2.80 -21.38
C GLN A 218 5.34 -2.14 -22.08
N LEU A 219 6.24 -1.55 -21.28
CA LEU A 219 7.50 -0.97 -21.72
C LEU A 219 8.47 -2.04 -22.24
N SER A 220 9.39 -1.68 -23.14
CA SER A 220 10.50 -2.57 -23.53
C SER A 220 11.58 -2.74 -22.48
N ILE A 221 11.63 -1.87 -21.49
CA ILE A 221 12.66 -1.86 -20.46
C ILE A 221 12.24 -2.72 -19.28
N GLU A 222 13.24 -3.28 -18.61
CA GLU A 222 13.07 -4.06 -17.39
C GLU A 222 13.26 -3.14 -16.17
N LEU A 223 12.41 -3.30 -15.15
CA LEU A 223 12.59 -2.65 -13.87
C LEU A 223 13.57 -3.48 -13.01
N PRO A 224 14.60 -2.88 -12.41
CA PRO A 224 15.52 -3.58 -11.54
C PRO A 224 14.81 -4.26 -10.35
N TYR A 225 15.24 -5.48 -10.07
CA TYR A 225 14.73 -6.27 -8.96
C TYR A 225 15.52 -5.95 -7.70
N GLU A 226 14.96 -5.13 -6.80
CA GLU A 226 15.64 -4.68 -5.57
C GLU A 226 14.84 -5.08 -4.31
N PRO A 227 14.79 -6.37 -3.92
CA PRO A 227 14.10 -6.80 -2.70
C PRO A 227 14.95 -6.57 -1.45
N THR A 228 16.28 -6.50 -1.59
CA THR A 228 17.25 -6.21 -0.52
C THR A 228 18.22 -5.13 -1.00
N PRO A 229 17.75 -3.89 -1.15
CA PRO A 229 18.53 -2.79 -1.70
C PRO A 229 19.74 -2.49 -0.80
N THR A 230 20.79 -1.94 -1.41
CA THR A 230 21.94 -1.43 -0.67
C THR A 230 21.48 -0.32 0.28
N HIS A 231 22.26 -0.05 1.34
CA HIS A 231 21.90 0.95 2.34
C HIS A 231 21.60 2.33 1.73
N GLU A 232 22.34 2.72 0.70
CA GLU A 232 22.15 3.99 -0.03
C GLU A 232 20.85 4.00 -0.87
N ARG A 233 20.44 2.83 -1.37
CA ARG A 233 19.23 2.66 -2.18
C ARG A 233 17.97 2.55 -1.32
N LYS A 234 18.08 2.08 -0.07
CA LYS A 234 16.93 2.01 0.87
C LYS A 234 16.19 3.34 0.92
N VAL A 235 14.86 3.25 1.03
CA VAL A 235 14.04 4.45 1.22
C VAL A 235 14.40 5.09 2.58
N PRO A 236 14.73 6.39 2.64
CA PRO A 236 15.06 7.05 3.90
C PRO A 236 13.77 7.28 4.70
N LEU A 237 13.58 6.46 5.74
CA LEU A 237 12.40 6.51 6.58
C LEU A 237 12.66 7.42 7.80
N THR A 238 11.98 8.56 7.84
CA THR A 238 11.96 9.41 9.05
C THR A 238 10.95 8.89 10.07
N SER A 239 11.14 9.23 11.33
CA SER A 239 10.26 8.89 12.43
C SER A 239 10.09 10.07 13.39
N ALA A 240 9.16 9.94 14.34
CA ALA A 240 9.00 10.89 15.44
C ALA A 240 10.31 11.20 16.20
N HIS A 241 11.27 10.25 16.20
CA HIS A 241 12.54 10.38 16.91
C HIS A 241 13.72 10.77 16.02
N SER A 242 13.50 11.01 14.73
CA SER A 242 14.62 11.28 13.80
C SER A 242 15.41 12.52 14.18
N SER A 243 16.73 12.48 14.02
CA SER A 243 17.56 13.66 14.30
C SER A 243 17.40 14.73 13.20
N GLU A 244 17.79 15.98 13.46
CA GLU A 244 17.79 17.03 12.43
C GLU A 244 18.67 16.66 11.23
N ALA A 245 19.79 15.96 11.47
CA ALA A 245 20.66 15.46 10.40
C ALA A 245 19.96 14.38 9.53
N GLU A 246 19.21 13.46 10.15
CA GLU A 246 18.41 12.47 9.42
C GLU A 246 17.29 13.12 8.62
N LEU A 247 16.62 14.14 9.18
CA LEU A 247 15.60 14.90 8.44
C LEU A 247 16.21 15.61 7.23
N GLN A 248 17.42 16.16 7.38
CA GLN A 248 18.14 16.84 6.30
C GLN A 248 18.57 15.87 5.19
N ASP A 249 19.03 14.67 5.55
CA ASP A 249 19.39 13.62 4.59
C ASP A 249 18.15 13.04 3.88
N ALA A 250 17.03 12.93 4.60
CA ALA A 250 15.73 12.50 4.07
C ALA A 250 14.93 13.62 3.37
N ASN A 251 15.55 14.77 3.09
CA ASN A 251 14.91 15.84 2.32
C ASN A 251 14.59 15.40 0.88
N ASP A 252 15.37 14.49 0.31
CA ASP A 252 15.04 13.81 -0.94
C ASP A 252 14.78 12.32 -0.69
N ASP A 253 13.55 12.03 -0.28
CA ASP A 253 13.07 10.66 -0.05
C ASP A 253 12.51 9.99 -1.30
N GLY A 254 12.72 10.57 -2.49
CA GLY A 254 12.21 10.06 -3.77
C GLY A 254 10.68 10.11 -3.92
N VAL A 255 9.96 10.72 -2.97
CA VAL A 255 8.51 10.91 -3.05
C VAL A 255 8.19 12.32 -3.54
N LEU A 256 7.25 12.37 -4.47
CA LEU A 256 6.85 13.54 -5.22
C LEU A 256 5.41 13.90 -4.88
N LEU A 257 5.14 15.20 -4.81
CA LEU A 257 3.79 15.75 -4.86
C LEU A 257 3.38 15.87 -6.32
N LEU A 258 2.36 15.13 -6.73
CA LEU A 258 1.75 15.27 -8.04
C LEU A 258 0.54 16.20 -7.94
N ALA A 259 0.46 17.14 -8.87
CA ALA A 259 -0.65 18.08 -8.94
C ALA A 259 -1.21 18.14 -10.35
N TYR A 260 -2.54 18.03 -10.43
CA TYR A 260 -3.35 18.24 -11.62
C TYR A 260 -4.15 19.51 -11.40
N VAL A 261 -3.85 20.55 -12.19
CA VAL A 261 -4.51 21.85 -12.07
C VAL A 261 -5.26 22.16 -13.35
N SER A 262 -6.54 22.51 -13.22
CA SER A 262 -7.37 22.97 -14.34
C SER A 262 -7.87 24.39 -14.12
N ASN A 263 -8.18 25.07 -15.22
CA ASN A 263 -8.69 26.44 -15.26
C ASN A 263 -7.65 27.46 -14.74
N LEU A 264 -6.37 27.34 -15.14
CA LEU A 264 -5.25 28.19 -14.69
C LEU A 264 -5.38 29.66 -15.11
N THR A 265 -5.99 29.91 -16.27
CA THR A 265 -6.24 31.25 -16.84
C THR A 265 -7.58 31.84 -16.38
N GLY A 266 -8.41 31.06 -15.69
CA GLY A 266 -9.66 31.49 -15.12
C GLY A 266 -9.50 32.59 -14.06
N ALA A 267 -10.63 33.16 -13.63
CA ALA A 267 -10.64 34.10 -12.53
C ALA A 267 -10.11 33.43 -11.25
N ARG A 268 -9.31 34.16 -10.46
CA ARG A 268 -8.79 33.65 -9.19
C ARG A 268 -9.94 33.13 -8.33
N GLY A 269 -9.82 31.89 -7.84
CA GLY A 269 -10.89 31.22 -7.10
C GLY A 269 -11.56 30.10 -7.89
N THR A 270 -11.47 30.12 -9.22
CA THR A 270 -12.12 29.14 -10.11
C THR A 270 -11.22 27.97 -10.50
N GLU A 271 -9.95 28.01 -10.11
CA GLU A 271 -9.00 26.93 -10.35
C GLU A 271 -9.38 25.69 -9.53
N ARG A 272 -9.29 24.52 -10.15
CA ARG A 272 -9.43 23.24 -9.46
C ARG A 272 -8.06 22.59 -9.36
N ILE A 273 -7.72 22.16 -8.16
CA ILE A 273 -6.45 21.52 -7.83
C ILE A 273 -6.75 20.12 -7.32
N SER A 274 -6.11 19.12 -7.89
CA SER A 274 -6.15 17.75 -7.40
C SER A 274 -4.74 17.27 -7.15
N VAL A 275 -4.45 16.93 -5.90
CA VAL A 275 -3.10 16.53 -5.46
C VAL A 275 -3.09 15.08 -5.00
N CYS A 276 -1.99 14.39 -5.31
CA CYS A 276 -1.68 13.08 -4.78
C CYS A 276 -0.17 12.91 -4.60
N SER A 277 0.24 11.80 -4.01
CA SER A 277 1.65 11.41 -3.94
C SER A 277 2.04 10.55 -5.13
N GLY A 278 3.33 10.48 -5.42
CA GLY A 278 3.92 9.54 -6.37
C GLY A 278 5.38 9.30 -6.02
N PHE A 279 6.01 8.29 -6.59
CA PHE A 279 7.45 8.07 -6.37
C PHE A 279 8.13 7.66 -7.66
N ALA A 280 9.40 8.04 -7.78
CA ALA A 280 10.18 7.74 -8.98
C ALA A 280 10.72 6.31 -8.96
N VAL A 281 10.79 5.67 -10.13
CA VAL A 281 11.35 4.34 -10.33
C VAL A 281 12.46 4.38 -11.39
N GLU A 282 13.36 3.40 -11.34
CA GLU A 282 14.45 3.31 -12.30
C GLU A 282 13.96 2.98 -13.72
N GLY A 283 14.79 3.32 -14.71
CA GLY A 283 14.54 2.98 -16.12
C GLY A 283 14.19 4.17 -17.01
N GLY A 284 13.93 5.35 -16.45
CA GLY A 284 13.63 6.57 -17.21
C GLY A 284 14.63 6.92 -18.32
N ASP A 285 15.92 6.72 -18.07
CA ASP A 285 16.98 6.98 -19.05
C ASP A 285 17.08 5.93 -20.17
N LYS A 286 16.44 4.76 -19.97
CA LYS A 286 16.48 3.62 -20.89
C LYS A 286 15.25 3.57 -21.78
N ILE A 287 14.26 4.44 -21.59
CA ILE A 287 13.02 4.46 -22.37
C ILE A 287 13.33 4.69 -23.85
N SER A 288 12.77 3.83 -24.70
CA SER A 288 12.86 4.02 -26.15
C SER A 288 11.92 5.14 -26.60
N ALA A 289 12.29 5.85 -27.67
CA ALA A 289 11.43 6.88 -28.29
C ALA A 289 10.08 6.35 -28.82
N LYS A 290 9.89 5.01 -28.87
CA LYS A 290 8.60 4.39 -29.21
C LYS A 290 7.66 4.32 -28.00
N ASP A 291 8.23 4.23 -26.81
CA ASP A 291 7.48 3.97 -25.58
C ASP A 291 7.02 5.27 -24.93
N GLY A 292 7.82 6.34 -25.04
CA GLY A 292 7.52 7.67 -24.50
C GLY A 292 8.20 8.81 -25.28
N ASP A 293 8.26 9.99 -24.67
CA ASP A 293 8.76 11.21 -25.31
C ASP A 293 10.30 11.34 -25.22
N GLY A 294 11.00 10.26 -24.83
CA GLY A 294 12.45 10.21 -24.69
C GLY A 294 12.89 10.04 -23.24
N LYS A 295 13.82 10.89 -22.78
CA LYS A 295 14.44 10.81 -21.44
C LYS A 295 13.59 11.51 -20.38
N GLY A 296 13.65 11.02 -19.15
CA GLY A 296 13.03 11.65 -17.99
C GLY A 296 12.70 10.63 -16.91
N ALA A 297 12.50 11.07 -15.67
CA ALA A 297 12.16 10.17 -14.57
C ALA A 297 10.79 9.52 -14.79
N LEU A 298 10.68 8.25 -14.44
CA LEU A 298 9.41 7.51 -14.40
C LEU A 298 8.81 7.61 -13.02
N VAL A 299 7.52 7.92 -12.93
CA VAL A 299 6.82 8.10 -11.66
C VAL A 299 5.59 7.23 -11.61
N VAL A 300 5.46 6.47 -10.53
CA VAL A 300 4.29 5.66 -10.22
C VAL A 300 3.35 6.46 -9.33
N SER A 301 2.06 6.43 -9.63
CA SER A 301 1.00 7.02 -8.80
C SER A 301 -0.34 6.31 -9.03
N CYS A 302 -1.38 6.75 -8.33
CA CYS A 302 -2.74 6.22 -8.46
C CYS A 302 -3.52 6.88 -9.62
N ALA A 303 -4.39 6.12 -10.28
CA ALA A 303 -5.17 6.59 -11.41
C ALA A 303 -6.38 7.45 -11.01
N HIS A 304 -7.02 7.17 -9.88
CA HIS A 304 -8.26 7.84 -9.49
C HIS A 304 -8.10 9.35 -9.29
N THR A 305 -6.95 9.84 -8.79
CA THR A 305 -6.73 11.29 -8.61
C THR A 305 -6.71 12.00 -9.96
N LEU A 306 -6.05 11.43 -10.97
CA LEU A 306 -6.07 11.98 -12.34
C LEU A 306 -7.50 11.99 -12.89
N ARG A 307 -8.27 10.92 -12.70
CA ARG A 307 -9.68 10.85 -13.15
C ARG A 307 -10.59 11.86 -12.44
N ALA A 308 -10.38 12.06 -11.15
CA ALA A 308 -11.08 13.04 -10.34
C ALA A 308 -10.64 14.49 -10.62
N SER A 309 -9.58 14.71 -11.40
CA SER A 309 -9.14 16.08 -11.72
C SER A 309 -9.96 16.76 -12.82
N LEU A 310 -10.78 16.01 -13.57
CA LEU A 310 -11.66 16.61 -14.56
C LEU A 310 -12.74 17.46 -13.89
N PRO A 311 -13.05 18.67 -14.41
CA PRO A 311 -14.24 19.40 -14.02
C PRO A 311 -15.43 18.45 -14.15
N SER A 312 -16.14 18.20 -13.04
CA SER A 312 -17.40 17.48 -13.08
C SER A 312 -18.27 18.27 -14.04
N LYS A 313 -18.73 17.61 -15.12
CA LYS A 313 -19.60 18.21 -16.13
C LYS A 313 -20.94 18.51 -15.46
N ARG A 314 -20.97 19.54 -14.62
CA ARG A 314 -22.17 20.03 -13.95
C ARG A 314 -23.06 20.57 -15.05
N ALA A 315 -24.06 19.77 -15.42
CA ALA A 315 -25.49 20.06 -15.43
C ALA A 315 -25.98 21.49 -15.76
N SER A 316 -25.18 22.32 -16.42
CA SER A 316 -25.65 23.44 -17.21
C SER A 316 -25.92 22.95 -18.64
N ASP A 317 -26.75 21.92 -18.75
CA ASP A 317 -27.64 21.74 -19.91
C ASP A 317 -28.73 22.84 -19.87
N SER A 318 -28.31 24.09 -19.67
CA SER A 318 -29.09 25.23 -20.09
C SER A 318 -28.84 25.33 -21.59
N GLU A 319 -29.74 24.67 -22.31
CA GLU A 319 -30.00 24.62 -23.75
C GLU A 319 -29.81 25.98 -24.46
N SER A 320 -28.59 26.48 -24.53
CA SER A 320 -28.21 27.56 -25.44
C SER A 320 -27.45 26.90 -26.57
N ALA A 321 -28.23 26.34 -27.49
CA ALA A 321 -27.83 25.97 -28.84
C ALA A 321 -27.35 27.24 -29.57
N GLY A 322 -26.15 27.68 -29.23
CA GLY A 322 -25.39 28.76 -29.85
C GLY A 322 -24.01 28.20 -30.19
N SER A 323 -23.96 27.46 -31.29
CA SER A 323 -22.76 26.95 -31.92
C SER A 323 -21.65 28.01 -32.03
N SER A 324 -20.40 27.58 -31.81
CA SER A 324 -19.11 28.25 -32.15
C SER A 324 -18.34 29.03 -31.07
N ALA A 325 -17.92 28.34 -29.99
CA ALA A 325 -16.74 28.62 -29.14
C ALA A 325 -16.73 27.50 -28.08
N ASP A 326 -15.67 26.83 -27.65
CA ASP A 326 -14.24 27.14 -27.63
C ASP A 326 -13.49 25.80 -27.50
N ALA A 327 -12.86 25.33 -28.58
CA ALA A 327 -11.91 24.21 -28.53
C ALA A 327 -10.61 24.57 -27.77
N SER A 328 -10.51 25.81 -27.27
CA SER A 328 -9.41 26.35 -26.46
C SER A 328 -9.49 25.95 -24.97
N SER A 329 -10.63 25.48 -24.47
CA SER A 329 -10.78 25.11 -23.05
C SER A 329 -9.89 23.94 -22.60
N GLY A 330 -9.39 23.12 -23.53
CA GLY A 330 -8.49 22.01 -23.25
C GLY A 330 -7.04 22.40 -22.96
N SER A 331 -6.61 23.62 -23.33
CA SER A 331 -5.23 24.08 -23.09
C SER A 331 -5.02 24.63 -21.68
N ASP A 332 -6.09 24.90 -20.94
CA ASP A 332 -5.99 25.54 -19.63
C ASP A 332 -5.87 24.55 -18.46
N SER A 333 -5.12 23.48 -18.66
CA SER A 333 -4.82 22.52 -17.60
C SER A 333 -3.39 22.04 -17.70
N ILE A 334 -2.79 21.76 -16.55
CA ILE A 334 -1.41 21.33 -16.46
C ILE A 334 -1.25 20.25 -15.40
N ALA A 335 -0.37 19.30 -15.68
CA ALA A 335 0.09 18.30 -14.72
C ALA A 335 1.57 18.53 -14.40
N LEU A 336 1.90 18.52 -13.11
CA LEU A 336 3.27 18.75 -12.65
C LEU A 336 3.59 17.87 -11.43
N ALA A 337 4.88 17.69 -11.19
CA ALA A 337 5.43 17.02 -10.02
C ALA A 337 6.34 17.99 -9.25
N ILE A 338 6.25 17.99 -7.93
CA ILE A 338 7.10 18.80 -7.05
C ILE A 338 7.85 17.85 -6.12
N THR A 339 9.18 17.94 -6.14
CA THR A 339 10.04 17.27 -5.14
C THR A 339 9.97 18.01 -3.81
N ARG A 340 10.35 17.35 -2.71
CA ARG A 340 10.40 18.00 -1.40
C ARG A 340 11.45 19.11 -1.30
N THR A 341 12.54 19.00 -2.05
CA THR A 341 13.53 20.08 -2.19
C THR A 341 12.99 21.27 -2.97
N GLY A 342 11.83 21.11 -3.60
CA GLY A 342 11.13 22.17 -4.29
C GLY A 342 11.33 22.23 -5.80
N ALA A 343 12.12 21.34 -6.37
CA ALA A 343 12.25 21.25 -7.82
C ALA A 343 10.91 20.84 -8.46
N ILE A 344 10.45 21.63 -9.42
CA ILE A 344 9.18 21.46 -10.14
C ILE A 344 9.45 20.85 -11.50
N TYR A 345 8.84 19.72 -11.80
CA TYR A 345 8.98 19.00 -13.06
C TYR A 345 7.66 18.95 -13.82
N PRO A 346 7.64 19.25 -15.13
CA PRO A 346 6.46 19.02 -15.94
C PRO A 346 6.18 17.51 -16.07
N VAL A 347 4.92 17.10 -15.87
CA VAL A 347 4.48 15.76 -16.28
C VAL A 347 4.32 15.79 -17.79
N ARG A 348 5.09 14.99 -18.51
CA ARG A 348 5.17 15.00 -19.98
C ARG A 348 4.12 14.13 -20.63
N ASN A 349 4.00 12.92 -20.11
CA ASN A 349 3.22 11.89 -20.75
C ASN A 349 2.76 10.87 -19.71
N LEU A 350 1.67 10.18 -20.04
CA LEU A 350 1.25 8.96 -19.36
C LEU A 350 1.64 7.79 -20.25
N ILE A 351 2.60 7.01 -19.76
CA ILE A 351 3.26 5.96 -20.54
C ILE A 351 2.43 4.69 -20.55
N SER A 352 1.90 4.34 -19.39
CA SER A 352 1.05 3.18 -19.20
C SER A 352 0.08 3.37 -18.02
N SER A 353 -1.01 2.62 -18.04
CA SER A 353 -2.02 2.58 -17.00
C SER A 353 -2.50 1.15 -16.75
N LEU A 354 -2.75 0.84 -15.49
CA LEU A 354 -3.42 -0.39 -15.07
C LEU A 354 -4.73 0.03 -14.42
N ALA A 355 -5.76 0.23 -15.25
CA ALA A 355 -7.03 0.78 -14.80
C ALA A 355 -7.72 -0.09 -13.73
N THR A 356 -7.56 -1.41 -13.81
CA THR A 356 -8.10 -2.39 -12.85
C THR A 356 -7.44 -2.26 -11.49
N SER A 357 -6.12 -2.03 -11.46
CA SER A 357 -5.33 -1.86 -10.23
C SER A 357 -5.26 -0.41 -9.76
N ASP A 358 -5.84 0.54 -10.50
CA ASP A 358 -5.83 1.96 -10.16
C ASP A 358 -4.42 2.57 -10.05
N VAL A 359 -3.47 2.10 -10.88
CA VAL A 359 -2.08 2.59 -10.94
C VAL A 359 -1.77 3.14 -12.32
N ILE A 360 -0.97 4.21 -12.38
CA ILE A 360 -0.45 4.82 -13.61
C ILE A 360 1.06 5.00 -13.56
N LEU A 361 1.68 4.98 -14.73
CA LEU A 361 3.08 5.29 -14.93
C LEU A 361 3.21 6.57 -15.76
N LEU A 362 3.74 7.61 -15.12
CA LEU A 362 3.96 8.93 -15.70
C LEU A 362 5.44 9.11 -16.08
N GLN A 363 5.69 9.90 -17.11
CA GLN A 363 7.02 10.39 -17.47
C GLN A 363 7.13 11.87 -17.13
N LEU A 364 8.17 12.25 -16.39
CA LEU A 364 8.49 13.65 -16.11
C LEU A 364 9.47 14.22 -17.15
N GLY A 365 9.52 15.55 -17.25
CA GLY A 365 10.59 16.23 -17.98
C GLY A 365 11.96 15.99 -17.33
N SER A 366 13.02 16.03 -18.12
CA SER A 366 14.40 15.85 -17.65
C SER A 366 14.94 17.05 -16.87
N THR A 367 14.36 18.24 -17.09
CA THR A 367 14.82 19.50 -16.51
C THR A 367 13.73 20.05 -15.59
N ALA A 368 14.10 20.37 -14.35
CA ALA A 368 13.21 21.05 -13.43
C ALA A 368 13.17 22.55 -13.74
N LEU A 369 12.03 23.19 -13.47
CA LEU A 369 11.91 24.63 -13.47
C LEU A 369 12.81 25.20 -12.36
N SER A 370 13.81 25.98 -12.75
CA SER A 370 14.79 26.55 -11.82
C SER A 370 14.19 27.73 -11.06
N LEU A 371 14.32 27.70 -9.74
CA LEU A 371 13.89 28.76 -8.84
C LEU A 371 14.96 29.85 -8.80
N ASN A 372 14.64 31.09 -9.20
CA ASN A 372 15.50 32.26 -9.00
C ASN A 372 16.98 32.16 -9.46
N GLY A 373 17.25 31.61 -10.64
CA GLY A 373 18.57 31.76 -11.27
C GLY A 373 19.75 31.17 -10.49
N THR A 374 19.49 30.33 -9.47
CA THR A 374 20.55 29.51 -8.87
C THR A 374 21.05 28.58 -9.96
N SER A 375 22.25 28.85 -10.48
CA SER A 375 22.87 28.11 -11.59
C SER A 375 23.15 26.63 -11.29
N THR A 376 22.87 26.17 -10.06
CA THR A 376 23.00 24.78 -9.67
C THR A 376 21.88 23.97 -10.30
N THR A 377 22.23 23.13 -11.27
CA THR A 377 21.35 22.11 -11.81
C THR A 377 20.81 21.26 -10.65
N PRO A 378 19.48 21.11 -10.51
CA PRO A 378 18.92 20.32 -9.44
C PRO A 378 19.43 18.88 -9.55
N PRO A 379 19.66 18.19 -8.42
CA PRO A 379 20.03 16.79 -8.45
C PRO A 379 18.95 15.97 -9.19
N PRO A 380 19.35 14.88 -9.86
CA PRO A 380 18.39 13.98 -10.48
C PRO A 380 17.42 13.44 -9.43
N ILE A 381 16.16 13.22 -9.82
CA ILE A 381 15.13 12.71 -8.92
C ILE A 381 15.57 11.34 -8.39
N ARG A 382 15.62 11.19 -7.07
CA ARG A 382 15.90 9.91 -6.42
C ARG A 382 14.83 8.89 -6.79
N THR A 383 15.24 7.79 -7.40
CA THR A 383 14.37 6.62 -7.65
C THR A 383 14.28 5.76 -6.40
N LEU A 384 13.20 5.00 -6.22
CA LEU A 384 13.03 4.09 -5.08
C LEU A 384 13.19 2.62 -5.51
N PRO A 385 13.77 1.78 -4.64
CA PRO A 385 13.89 0.35 -4.89
C PRO A 385 12.52 -0.31 -4.76
N VAL A 386 12.12 -1.09 -5.76
CA VAL A 386 10.84 -1.78 -5.77
C VAL A 386 11.07 -3.28 -5.60
N SER A 387 10.38 -3.87 -4.62
CA SER A 387 10.34 -5.31 -4.43
C SER A 387 9.19 -5.91 -5.24
N PRO A 388 9.44 -6.81 -6.20
CA PRO A 388 8.39 -7.63 -6.81
C PRO A 388 7.97 -8.82 -5.93
N TYR A 389 8.64 -9.06 -4.80
CA TYR A 389 8.13 -10.02 -3.83
C TYR A 389 7.15 -9.31 -2.89
N PRO A 390 5.92 -9.84 -2.72
CA PRO A 390 4.98 -9.31 -1.73
C PRO A 390 5.55 -9.48 -0.32
N ALA A 391 5.31 -8.50 0.55
CA ALA A 391 5.67 -8.59 1.96
C ALA A 391 4.85 -9.69 2.66
N HIS A 392 5.39 -10.27 3.72
CA HIS A 392 4.65 -11.26 4.48
C HIS A 392 3.54 -10.62 5.31
N VAL A 393 2.40 -11.30 5.44
CA VAL A 393 1.34 -10.87 6.35
C VAL A 393 1.91 -10.71 7.76
N ASN A 394 1.53 -9.63 8.44
CA ASN A 394 2.09 -9.13 9.71
C ASN A 394 3.43 -8.39 9.63
N SER A 395 4.06 -8.25 8.46
CA SER A 395 5.23 -7.39 8.29
C SER A 395 4.91 -5.95 8.73
N GLU A 396 5.90 -5.30 9.33
CA GLU A 396 5.82 -3.88 9.64
C GLU A 396 6.08 -3.08 8.36
N LEU A 397 5.21 -2.11 8.10
CA LEU A 397 5.23 -1.27 6.92
C LEU A 397 5.44 0.18 7.34
N SER A 398 6.12 0.95 6.50
CA SER A 398 6.17 2.41 6.54
C SER A 398 5.36 2.95 5.38
N VAL A 399 4.26 3.63 5.68
CA VAL A 399 3.32 4.14 4.68
C VAL A 399 3.53 5.64 4.53
N SER A 400 3.76 6.07 3.29
CA SER A 400 3.86 7.48 2.91
C SER A 400 2.58 8.24 3.28
N SER A 401 2.71 9.28 4.11
CA SER A 401 1.62 10.17 4.54
C SER A 401 1.69 11.53 3.84
N PHE A 402 0.53 12.06 3.44
CA PHE A 402 0.41 13.37 2.81
C PHE A 402 0.67 14.55 3.76
N TRP A 403 0.62 14.32 5.08
CA TRP A 403 0.87 15.38 6.07
C TRP A 403 2.25 16.02 5.98
N GLY A 404 3.24 15.34 5.39
CA GLY A 404 4.54 15.95 5.10
C GLY A 404 4.47 17.12 4.10
N TRP A 405 3.34 17.32 3.42
CA TRP A 405 3.12 18.40 2.45
C TRP A 405 2.22 19.54 2.97
N GLU A 406 1.31 19.27 3.91
CA GLU A 406 0.20 20.17 4.28
C GLU A 406 0.48 21.16 5.42
N ASP A 407 1.71 21.24 5.96
CA ASP A 407 1.93 22.06 7.14
C ASP A 407 1.98 23.58 6.83
N ASP A 408 0.88 24.28 7.08
CA ASP A 408 0.61 25.72 6.81
C ASP A 408 1.60 26.71 7.47
N SER A 409 2.53 26.25 8.30
CA SER A 409 3.44 27.14 9.01
C SER A 409 4.91 26.77 8.90
N GLY A 410 5.19 25.56 8.40
CA GLY A 410 6.53 25.00 8.28
C GLY A 410 6.73 24.10 7.05
N ALA A 411 5.79 24.04 6.11
CA ALA A 411 5.87 23.08 4.99
C ALA A 411 7.24 23.08 4.31
N ILE A 412 7.77 21.87 4.11
CA ILE A 412 9.13 21.64 3.59
C ILE A 412 9.27 22.19 2.16
N LEU A 413 8.15 22.26 1.43
CA LEU A 413 8.11 22.91 0.12
C LEU A 413 8.44 24.41 0.26
N PRO A 414 9.46 24.92 -0.45
CA PRO A 414 9.72 26.36 -0.48
C PRO A 414 8.47 27.16 -0.87
N ALA A 415 8.26 28.32 -0.23
CA ALA A 415 7.14 29.19 -0.55
C ALA A 415 7.39 29.86 -1.92
N TYR A 416 6.64 29.43 -2.94
CA TYR A 416 6.71 30.03 -4.27
C TYR A 416 5.73 31.17 -4.42
N ALA A 417 6.20 32.26 -5.00
CA ALA A 417 5.36 33.31 -5.55
C ALA A 417 5.67 33.43 -7.04
N TYR A 418 4.64 33.31 -7.87
CA TYR A 418 4.77 33.55 -9.30
C TYR A 418 4.45 35.02 -9.59
N ASP A 419 5.41 35.75 -10.17
CA ASP A 419 5.19 37.11 -10.65
C ASP A 419 4.71 37.05 -12.12
N PRO A 420 3.44 37.38 -12.40
CA PRO A 420 2.90 37.35 -13.76
C PRO A 420 3.52 38.40 -14.67
N GLN A 421 4.07 39.50 -14.14
CA GLN A 421 4.68 40.56 -14.95
C GLN A 421 6.08 40.16 -15.44
N GLN A 422 6.85 39.50 -14.58
CA GLN A 422 8.21 39.07 -14.90
C GLN A 422 8.25 37.65 -15.50
N HIS A 423 7.15 36.89 -15.41
CA HIS A 423 7.11 35.47 -15.75
C HIS A 423 8.15 34.64 -15.00
N THR A 424 8.49 35.05 -13.77
CA THR A 424 9.50 34.41 -12.94
C THR A 424 8.89 33.80 -11.68
N LEU A 425 9.40 32.63 -11.30
CA LEU A 425 9.06 31.98 -10.04
C LEU A 425 10.06 32.44 -8.98
N ALA A 426 9.58 33.23 -8.02
CA ALA A 426 10.38 33.67 -6.89
C ALA A 426 10.16 32.75 -5.69
N VAL A 427 11.26 32.32 -5.06
CA VAL A 427 11.20 31.81 -3.70
C VAL A 427 10.96 33.00 -2.79
N SER A 428 9.75 33.10 -2.24
CA SER A 428 9.46 34.05 -1.19
C SER A 428 10.36 33.71 -0.01
N SER A 429 11.19 34.66 0.44
CA SER A 429 11.94 34.47 1.67
C SER A 429 10.91 34.12 2.73
N THR A 430 11.04 32.94 3.34
CA THR A 430 10.15 32.48 4.41
C THR A 430 10.43 33.31 5.66
N THR A 431 10.11 34.60 5.63
CA THR A 431 9.90 35.35 6.86
C THR A 431 8.77 34.62 7.56
N PRO A 432 8.97 34.17 8.81
CA PRO A 432 7.91 33.50 9.55
C PRO A 432 6.65 34.37 9.50
N PRO A 433 5.44 33.76 9.44
CA PRO A 433 4.20 34.51 9.39
C PRO A 433 4.20 35.61 10.46
N LYS A 434 3.70 36.81 10.13
CA LYS A 434 3.68 37.93 11.09
C LYS A 434 3.07 37.48 12.42
N GLY A 435 3.82 37.60 13.51
CA GLY A 435 3.39 37.18 14.85
C GLY A 435 3.71 35.73 15.23
N ARG A 436 4.42 34.97 14.38
CA ARG A 436 4.98 33.66 14.73
C ARG A 436 6.49 33.74 14.91
N GLU A 437 6.97 33.10 15.97
CA GLU A 437 8.40 32.98 16.26
C GLU A 437 9.07 32.00 15.28
N LYS A 438 10.29 32.35 14.84
CA LYS A 438 11.07 31.55 13.87
C LYS A 438 11.33 30.13 14.37
N GLU A 439 11.57 29.96 15.67
CA GLU A 439 11.85 28.66 16.28
C GLU A 439 10.63 27.74 16.24
N ARG A 440 9.43 28.30 16.49
CA ARG A 440 8.17 27.55 16.38
C ARG A 440 7.92 27.07 14.96
N VAL A 441 8.13 27.95 13.97
CA VAL A 441 8.02 27.59 12.54
C VAL A 441 9.04 26.49 12.15
N LYS A 442 10.26 26.56 12.67
CA LYS A 442 11.27 25.51 12.47
C LYS A 442 10.81 24.18 13.07
N LEU A 443 10.31 24.20 14.30
CA LEU A 443 9.83 23.00 14.99
C LEU A 443 8.66 22.35 14.24
N GLU A 444 7.69 23.15 13.79
CA GLU A 444 6.55 22.69 12.99
C GLU A 444 7.04 22.03 11.67
N ARG A 445 8.00 22.66 10.96
CA ARG A 445 8.65 22.06 9.78
C ARG A 445 9.31 20.71 10.09
N ASP A 446 10.07 20.65 11.16
CA ASP A 446 10.78 19.43 11.55
C ASP A 446 9.77 18.33 11.94
N ASP A 447 8.66 18.70 12.59
CA ASP A 447 7.53 17.82 12.89
C ASP A 447 6.82 17.31 11.64
N ALA A 448 6.66 18.14 10.60
CA ALA A 448 6.13 17.71 9.30
C ALA A 448 7.06 16.68 8.64
N GLY A 449 8.38 16.90 8.72
CA GLY A 449 9.39 15.94 8.26
C GLY A 449 9.35 14.61 9.03
N ARG A 450 9.11 14.66 10.35
CA ARG A 450 8.90 13.47 11.20
C ARG A 450 7.55 12.78 10.92
N SER A 451 6.54 13.54 10.48
CA SER A 451 5.17 13.04 10.22
C SER A 451 4.97 12.46 8.83
N ARG A 452 6.06 12.37 8.06
CA ARG A 452 6.07 11.91 6.68
C ARG A 452 5.67 10.44 6.52
N TRP A 453 6.04 9.61 7.48
CA TRP A 453 5.83 8.17 7.42
C TRP A 453 4.97 7.71 8.60
N GLY A 454 3.99 6.86 8.33
CA GLY A 454 3.24 6.16 9.38
C GLY A 454 3.56 4.67 9.38
N ARG A 455 3.93 4.15 10.55
CA ARG A 455 4.12 2.72 10.82
C ARG A 455 2.77 2.00 10.84
N ALA A 456 2.64 1.00 9.99
CA ALA A 456 1.49 0.14 9.86
C ALA A 456 1.91 -1.32 9.91
N ARG A 457 0.94 -2.22 10.04
CA ARG A 457 1.13 -3.66 9.91
C ARG A 457 0.30 -4.17 8.75
N LEU A 458 0.91 -4.99 7.90
CA LEU A 458 0.21 -5.70 6.84
C LEU A 458 -0.78 -6.69 7.45
N VAL A 459 -2.05 -6.60 7.06
CA VAL A 459 -3.13 -7.43 7.63
C VAL A 459 -3.45 -8.61 6.71
N GLU A 460 -3.68 -8.35 5.43
CA GLU A 460 -4.02 -9.39 4.45
C GLU A 460 -3.82 -8.89 3.02
N TYR A 461 -3.79 -9.83 2.08
CA TYR A 461 -3.95 -9.57 0.66
C TYR A 461 -5.35 -9.98 0.21
N LYS A 462 -5.83 -9.36 -0.85
CA LYS A 462 -7.07 -9.73 -1.52
C LYS A 462 -6.87 -9.93 -3.01
N ASP A 463 -7.61 -10.89 -3.54
CA ASP A 463 -7.69 -11.15 -4.97
C ASP A 463 -8.60 -10.11 -5.67
N PRO A 464 -8.72 -10.14 -7.02
CA PRO A 464 -9.61 -9.23 -7.73
C PRO A 464 -11.10 -9.37 -7.36
N CYS A 465 -11.50 -10.51 -6.77
CA CYS A 465 -12.85 -10.77 -6.29
C CYS A 465 -13.08 -10.29 -4.84
N GLY A 466 -12.04 -9.77 -4.18
CA GLY A 466 -12.07 -9.33 -2.78
C GLY A 466 -11.96 -10.47 -1.76
N ALA A 467 -11.68 -11.71 -2.20
CA ALA A 467 -11.39 -12.84 -1.33
C ALA A 467 -9.97 -12.75 -0.78
N SER A 468 -9.73 -13.38 0.38
CA SER A 468 -8.39 -13.41 0.97
C SER A 468 -7.42 -14.18 0.07
N ALA A 469 -6.29 -13.56 -0.24
CA ALA A 469 -5.22 -14.14 -1.05
C ALA A 469 -3.98 -14.39 -0.21
N MET A 470 -3.22 -15.44 -0.53
CA MET A 470 -2.00 -15.79 0.21
C MET A 470 -0.75 -15.48 -0.61
N VAL A 471 0.32 -15.04 0.06
CA VAL A 471 1.62 -14.88 -0.59
C VAL A 471 2.27 -16.24 -0.85
N GLY A 472 2.95 -16.38 -1.99
CA GLY A 472 3.61 -17.62 -2.38
C GLY A 472 2.68 -18.71 -2.92
N THR A 473 1.38 -18.44 -3.05
CA THR A 473 0.43 -19.27 -3.80
C THR A 473 0.31 -18.74 -5.24
N TYR A 474 -0.55 -19.37 -6.04
CA TYR A 474 -0.89 -18.91 -7.39
C TYR A 474 -2.01 -17.85 -7.38
N ASP A 475 -2.35 -17.29 -6.21
CA ASP A 475 -3.39 -16.28 -6.09
C ASP A 475 -2.86 -14.94 -6.64
N GLU A 476 -3.70 -14.23 -7.39
CA GLU A 476 -3.38 -12.88 -7.84
C GLU A 476 -3.55 -11.89 -6.69
N LEU A 477 -2.55 -11.06 -6.40
CA LEU A 477 -2.63 -10.06 -5.34
C LEU A 477 -3.09 -8.72 -5.93
N ALA A 478 -4.40 -8.48 -5.89
CA ALA A 478 -4.98 -7.24 -6.40
C ALA A 478 -4.87 -6.08 -5.40
N GLN A 479 -4.99 -6.39 -4.11
CA GLN A 479 -5.07 -5.41 -3.04
C GLN A 479 -4.29 -5.89 -1.81
N LEU A 480 -3.64 -4.96 -1.11
CA LEU A 480 -3.11 -5.17 0.23
C LEU A 480 -3.82 -4.26 1.25
N ASP A 481 -4.16 -4.82 2.39
CA ASP A 481 -4.76 -4.10 3.50
C ASP A 481 -3.77 -3.99 4.66
N TYR A 482 -3.66 -2.80 5.23
CA TYR A 482 -2.79 -2.56 6.38
C TYR A 482 -3.50 -1.77 7.48
N LYS A 483 -3.00 -1.89 8.70
CA LYS A 483 -3.55 -1.19 9.87
C LYS A 483 -2.46 -0.36 10.54
N LEU A 484 -2.78 0.91 10.83
CA LEU A 484 -1.88 1.79 11.57
C LEU A 484 -1.50 1.18 12.92
N LEU A 485 -0.21 1.13 13.23
CA LEU A 485 0.31 0.69 14.52
C LEU A 485 0.32 1.87 15.48
N VAL A 486 -0.86 2.21 16.04
CA VAL A 486 -1.04 3.38 16.93
C VAL A 486 -0.05 3.39 18.11
N SER A 487 0.39 2.21 18.57
CA SER A 487 1.36 2.06 19.66
C SER A 487 2.82 2.22 19.24
N SER A 488 3.11 2.38 17.94
CA SER A 488 4.49 2.51 17.47
C SER A 488 5.06 3.87 17.87
N PRO A 489 6.18 3.93 18.61
CA PRO A 489 6.79 5.18 19.00
C PRO A 489 7.35 5.97 17.81
N ALA A 490 7.63 5.28 16.69
CA ALA A 490 8.09 5.91 15.46
C ALA A 490 7.01 6.75 14.76
N ASN A 491 5.72 6.54 15.10
CA ASN A 491 4.64 7.34 14.54
C ASN A 491 4.68 8.77 15.08
N PRO A 492 4.45 9.79 14.25
CA PRO A 492 4.32 11.17 14.71
C PRO A 492 3.19 11.33 15.75
N PRO A 493 3.27 12.34 16.63
CA PRO A 493 2.24 12.61 17.64
C PRO A 493 0.82 12.68 17.06
N ALA A 494 0.67 13.22 15.84
CA ALA A 494 -0.61 13.28 15.14
C ALA A 494 -1.25 11.90 14.85
N LEU A 495 -0.45 10.83 14.71
CA LEU A 495 -0.93 9.45 14.50
C LEU A 495 -1.08 8.64 15.79
N GLN A 496 -0.45 9.06 16.88
CA GLN A 496 -0.52 8.33 18.16
C GLN A 496 -1.90 8.50 18.85
N GLY A 497 -2.66 9.53 18.47
CA GLY A 497 -3.95 9.87 19.09
C GLY A 497 -3.84 10.13 20.60
N ASP A 498 -4.95 10.08 21.33
CA ASP A 498 -4.97 10.19 22.80
C ASP A 498 -4.32 8.98 23.52
N TYR A 499 -3.79 8.01 22.78
CA TYR A 499 -3.21 6.79 23.35
C TYR A 499 -1.90 7.07 24.10
N ALA A 500 -1.08 8.00 23.60
CA ALA A 500 0.13 8.45 24.28
C ALA A 500 -0.18 9.15 25.62
N LEU A 501 -1.23 9.97 25.65
CA LEU A 501 -1.69 10.64 26.87
C LEU A 501 -2.18 9.64 27.92
N ARG A 502 -2.85 8.55 27.52
CA ARG A 502 -3.32 7.51 28.44
C ARG A 502 -2.21 6.66 29.05
N LEU A 503 -1.16 6.32 28.29
CA LEU A 503 -0.02 5.58 28.85
C LEU A 503 0.79 6.43 29.82
N SER A 504 0.81 7.76 29.64
CA SER A 504 1.45 8.67 30.60
C SER A 504 0.61 8.90 31.88
N SER A 505 -0.72 8.75 31.82
CA SER A 505 -1.58 8.98 32.99
C SER A 505 -1.65 7.80 33.96
N THR A 506 -1.39 6.57 33.51
CA THR A 506 -1.43 5.38 34.38
C THR A 506 -0.16 5.17 35.22
N VAL A 507 0.93 5.91 34.93
CA VAL A 507 2.19 5.79 35.69
C VAL A 507 2.23 6.75 36.90
N SER A 508 1.44 7.83 36.90
CA SER A 508 1.44 8.81 38.00
C SER A 508 0.43 8.53 39.11
N GLU A 509 -0.46 7.55 38.95
CA GLU A 509 -1.49 7.23 39.96
C GLU A 509 -0.97 6.32 41.09
N ALA A 510 0.20 5.70 40.93
CA ALA A 510 0.83 4.85 41.95
C ALA A 510 1.63 5.63 43.03
N THR A 511 1.72 6.96 42.93
CA THR A 511 2.44 7.80 43.91
C THR A 511 1.55 8.90 44.52
N ARG A 512 0.24 8.68 44.62
CA ARG A 512 -0.58 9.48 45.53
C ARG A 512 -0.48 8.89 46.94
N PRO A 513 0.19 9.55 47.90
CA PRO A 513 0.13 9.12 49.28
C PRO A 513 -1.33 9.14 49.73
N SER A 514 -1.77 8.06 50.37
CA SER A 514 -3.06 7.96 51.04
C SER A 514 -3.10 8.97 52.20
N ALA A 515 -3.40 10.24 51.90
CA ALA A 515 -3.60 11.25 52.92
C ALA A 515 -4.98 11.05 53.54
N ALA A 516 -4.94 10.87 54.86
CA ALA A 516 -6.04 10.52 55.73
C ALA A 516 -7.18 11.54 55.74
N PHE A 517 -8.36 11.00 56.02
CA PHE A 517 -9.52 11.64 56.63
C PHE A 517 -9.21 12.90 57.45
N GLY A 518 -9.80 14.03 57.06
CA GLY A 518 -9.87 15.25 57.87
C GLY A 518 -10.73 16.29 57.17
N GLY A 519 -11.88 16.60 57.77
CA GLY A 519 -12.97 17.37 57.17
C GLY A 519 -12.72 18.87 56.93
N GLY A 520 -13.68 19.49 56.25
CA GLY A 520 -13.80 20.94 56.13
C GLY A 520 -14.44 21.33 54.80
N GLY A 521 -15.64 21.90 54.84
CA GLY A 521 -16.48 22.17 53.69
C GLY A 521 -15.90 23.18 52.70
N GLY A 522 -16.12 22.90 51.42
CA GLY A 522 -15.85 23.78 50.29
C GLY A 522 -16.40 23.11 49.04
N VAL A 523 -17.68 23.40 48.72
CA VAL A 523 -18.34 22.88 47.51
C VAL A 523 -17.83 23.70 46.32
N GLU A 524 -16.61 23.42 45.86
CA GLU A 524 -16.20 23.79 44.51
C GLU A 524 -16.60 22.65 43.58
N LYS A 525 -17.53 22.95 42.66
CA LYS A 525 -17.96 22.05 41.60
C LYS A 525 -16.74 21.71 40.74
N ALA A 526 -16.13 20.56 41.01
CA ALA A 526 -15.17 19.95 40.11
C ALA A 526 -15.87 19.68 38.78
N GLU A 527 -15.64 20.57 37.83
CA GLU A 527 -16.10 20.44 36.46
C GLU A 527 -15.42 19.21 35.87
N VAL A 528 -16.15 18.09 35.82
CA VAL A 528 -15.72 16.87 35.15
C VAL A 528 -15.63 17.22 33.68
N VAL A 529 -14.45 17.66 33.25
CA VAL A 529 -14.10 17.86 31.84
C VAL A 529 -14.21 16.49 31.18
N GLN A 530 -15.39 16.20 30.63
CA GLN A 530 -15.61 15.09 29.74
C GLN A 530 -14.74 15.34 28.51
N SER A 531 -13.51 14.83 28.54
CA SER A 531 -12.63 14.75 27.38
C SER A 531 -13.37 13.95 26.31
N THR A 532 -14.00 14.67 25.39
CA THR A 532 -14.66 14.12 24.22
C THR A 532 -13.56 13.45 23.40
N ARG A 533 -13.56 12.11 23.41
CA ARG A 533 -12.58 11.28 22.72
C ARG A 533 -12.53 11.74 21.26
N LYS A 534 -11.42 12.36 20.85
CA LYS A 534 -11.25 12.70 19.44
C LYS A 534 -11.08 11.37 18.70
N PRO A 535 -11.92 11.06 17.70
CA PRO A 535 -11.75 9.85 16.92
C PRO A 535 -10.36 9.90 16.26
N LEU A 536 -9.65 8.76 16.24
CA LEU A 536 -8.38 8.62 15.52
C LEU A 536 -8.56 9.18 14.09
N PRO A 537 -7.60 9.92 13.53
CA PRO A 537 -7.70 10.39 12.15
C PRO A 537 -7.69 9.20 11.17
N ASN A 538 -8.25 9.42 9.96
CA ASN A 538 -8.14 8.43 8.89
C ASN A 538 -6.67 8.30 8.47
N PHE A 539 -6.19 7.05 8.38
CA PHE A 539 -4.85 6.74 7.93
C PHE A 539 -4.89 5.75 6.75
N PRO A 540 -4.22 6.06 5.63
CA PRO A 540 -3.48 7.30 5.39
C PRO A 540 -4.42 8.49 5.15
N PRO A 541 -3.97 9.74 5.41
CA PRO A 541 -4.80 10.92 5.21
C PRO A 541 -5.08 11.17 3.71
N PRO A 542 -6.15 11.92 3.37
CA PRO A 542 -6.43 12.32 1.99
C PRO A 542 -5.23 12.95 1.30
N GLY A 543 -5.00 12.64 0.02
CA GLY A 543 -3.82 13.06 -0.76
C GLY A 543 -2.64 12.08 -0.71
N SER A 544 -2.64 11.09 0.20
CA SER A 544 -1.55 10.11 0.31
C SER A 544 -1.56 9.06 -0.83
N SER A 545 -2.66 8.97 -1.57
CA SER A 545 -2.81 8.08 -2.72
C SER A 545 -1.66 8.22 -3.71
N GLY A 546 -1.20 7.11 -4.27
CA GLY A 546 -0.02 7.02 -5.14
C GLY A 546 1.32 7.03 -4.41
N GLY A 547 1.36 7.30 -3.10
CA GLY A 547 2.59 7.24 -2.31
C GLY A 547 3.09 5.81 -2.10
N PRO A 548 4.39 5.61 -1.83
CA PRO A 548 4.94 4.26 -1.60
C PRO A 548 4.53 3.69 -0.24
N VAL A 549 4.35 2.37 -0.21
CA VAL A 549 4.33 1.53 0.99
C VAL A 549 5.65 0.78 1.04
N VAL A 550 6.43 0.98 2.10
CA VAL A 550 7.79 0.46 2.25
C VAL A 550 7.79 -0.63 3.31
N ASP A 551 8.41 -1.77 3.06
CA ASP A 551 8.68 -2.75 4.10
C ASP A 551 9.84 -2.26 4.97
N VAL A 552 9.63 -2.22 6.28
CA VAL A 552 10.57 -1.58 7.23
C VAL A 552 11.88 -2.35 7.33
N GLU A 553 11.83 -3.67 7.19
CA GLU A 553 12.99 -4.54 7.31
C GLU A 553 13.91 -4.41 6.08
N THR A 554 13.33 -4.58 4.89
CA THR A 554 14.10 -4.52 3.63
C THR A 554 14.45 -3.08 3.23
N GLY A 555 13.57 -2.12 3.49
CA GLY A 555 13.68 -0.75 3.00
C GLY A 555 13.28 -0.60 1.53
N SER A 556 12.55 -1.57 0.97
CA SER A 556 12.02 -1.55 -0.40
C SER A 556 10.53 -1.22 -0.45
N VAL A 557 10.11 -0.64 -1.57
CA VAL A 557 8.69 -0.41 -1.87
C VAL A 557 8.02 -1.76 -2.16
N VAL A 558 6.99 -2.09 -1.38
CA VAL A 558 6.17 -3.31 -1.49
C VAL A 558 4.73 -3.04 -1.89
N GLY A 559 4.33 -1.77 -2.00
CA GLY A 559 3.03 -1.38 -2.53
C GLY A 559 2.88 0.11 -2.82
N VAL A 560 1.73 0.47 -3.37
CA VAL A 560 1.34 1.85 -3.73
C VAL A 560 0.04 2.18 -3.00
N VAL A 561 0.04 3.24 -2.19
CA VAL A 561 -1.13 3.67 -1.43
C VAL A 561 -2.29 3.98 -2.37
N ARG A 562 -3.47 3.43 -2.08
CA ARG A 562 -4.71 3.76 -2.81
C ARG A 562 -5.64 4.64 -1.98
N GLY A 563 -5.67 4.44 -0.67
CA GLY A 563 -6.49 5.23 0.23
C GLY A 563 -6.72 4.53 1.55
N HIS A 564 -7.89 4.75 2.14
CA HIS A 564 -8.36 4.05 3.33
C HIS A 564 -9.78 3.56 3.09
N LYS A 565 -10.15 2.50 3.81
CA LYS A 565 -11.50 1.97 3.85
C LYS A 565 -11.96 1.83 5.30
N MET A 566 -13.26 2.09 5.51
CA MET A 566 -13.92 1.83 6.78
C MET A 566 -14.83 0.63 6.61
N SER A 567 -14.63 -0.39 7.44
CA SER A 567 -15.54 -1.51 7.56
C SER A 567 -16.14 -1.51 8.96
N ALA A 568 -17.46 -1.73 9.06
CA ALA A 568 -18.15 -1.79 10.35
C ALA A 568 -17.57 -2.88 11.28
N LEU A 569 -17.05 -3.97 10.70
CA LEU A 569 -16.49 -5.10 11.44
C LEU A 569 -14.99 -4.94 11.68
N GLU A 570 -14.26 -4.44 10.69
CA GLU A 570 -12.79 -4.46 10.73
C GLU A 570 -12.18 -3.13 11.20
N GLY A 571 -13.00 -2.09 11.33
CA GLY A 571 -12.60 -0.74 11.65
C GLY A 571 -11.94 -0.04 10.45
N ARG A 572 -11.03 0.88 10.75
CA ARG A 572 -10.30 1.66 9.76
C ARG A 572 -9.06 0.88 9.31
N ARG A 573 -8.94 0.66 8.00
CA ARG A 573 -7.76 0.06 7.37
C ARG A 573 -7.29 0.96 6.23
N GLY A 574 -5.98 1.01 6.05
CA GLY A 574 -5.40 1.53 4.83
C GLY A 574 -5.47 0.50 3.72
N GLU A 575 -5.54 0.99 2.49
CA GLU A 575 -5.62 0.20 1.27
C GLU A 575 -4.47 0.60 0.34
N ALA A 576 -3.80 -0.40 -0.24
CA ALA A 576 -2.76 -0.21 -1.22
C ALA A 576 -2.77 -1.31 -2.29
N VAL A 577 -2.07 -1.05 -3.38
CA VAL A 577 -1.87 -1.97 -4.51
C VAL A 577 -0.50 -2.64 -4.35
N PRO A 578 -0.39 -3.97 -4.46
CA PRO A 578 0.90 -4.66 -4.32
C PRO A 578 1.92 -4.19 -5.37
N ALA A 579 3.20 -4.10 -4.98
CA ALA A 579 4.26 -3.62 -5.86
C ALA A 579 4.48 -4.49 -7.10
N GLU A 580 4.07 -5.77 -7.09
CA GLU A 580 4.06 -6.64 -8.27
C GLU A 580 3.29 -6.02 -9.45
N LYS A 581 2.23 -5.25 -9.19
CA LYS A 581 1.48 -4.54 -10.23
C LYS A 581 2.32 -3.47 -10.93
N VAL A 582 3.32 -2.92 -10.25
CA VAL A 582 4.26 -1.97 -10.89
C VAL A 582 5.12 -2.69 -11.94
N PHE A 583 5.48 -3.95 -11.72
CA PHE A 583 6.26 -4.73 -12.69
C PHE A 583 5.48 -5.08 -13.96
N GLU A 584 4.14 -5.07 -13.92
CA GLU A 584 3.32 -5.27 -15.12
C GLU A 584 3.51 -4.16 -16.17
N PHE A 585 4.02 -2.98 -15.77
CA PHE A 585 4.38 -1.92 -16.71
C PHE A 585 5.66 -2.21 -17.50
N PHE A 586 6.50 -3.14 -17.06
CA PHE A 586 7.85 -3.35 -17.56
C PHE A 586 7.99 -4.73 -18.20
N ALA A 587 8.89 -4.87 -19.16
CA ALA A 587 9.23 -6.18 -19.70
C ALA A 587 9.76 -7.09 -18.57
N LEU A 588 9.35 -8.36 -18.60
CA LEU A 588 9.88 -9.34 -17.66
C LEU A 588 11.29 -9.77 -18.09
N PRO A 589 12.25 -9.89 -17.15
CA PRO A 589 13.60 -10.34 -17.45
C PRO A 589 13.63 -11.61 -18.29
N GLY A 590 14.18 -11.51 -19.51
CA GLY A 590 14.34 -12.65 -20.42
C GLY A 590 13.06 -13.15 -21.14
N LEU A 591 11.88 -12.60 -20.84
CA LEU A 591 10.63 -12.96 -21.54
C LEU A 591 10.25 -11.97 -22.66
N GLY A 592 10.87 -10.79 -22.69
CA GLY A 592 10.53 -9.75 -23.65
C GLY A 592 9.14 -9.17 -23.42
N ARG A 593 8.58 -8.51 -24.44
CA ARG A 593 7.23 -7.94 -24.37
C ARG A 593 6.17 -9.04 -24.50
N LYS A 594 5.13 -8.97 -23.69
CA LYS A 594 3.89 -9.73 -23.90
C LYS A 594 3.19 -9.09 -25.10
N ASN A 595 3.18 -9.77 -26.25
CA ASN A 595 2.64 -9.25 -27.51
C ASN A 595 1.16 -8.92 -27.43
#